data_AF-A0A7W0NME9-F1
#
_entry.id   AF-A0A7W0NME9-F1
#
_cell.length_a   1.000
_cell.length_b   1.000
_cell.length_c   1.000
_cell.angle_alpha   90.00
_cell.angle_beta   90.00
_cell.angle_gamma   90.00
#
_symmetry.space_group_name_H-M   'P 1'
#
loop_
_entity.id
_entity.type
_entity.pdbx_description
1 polymer ?
#
loop_
_entity_poly.entity_id
_entity_poly.type
_entity_poly.pdbx_seq_one_letter_code
_entity_poly.pdbx_strand_id
1 'polypeptide(L)'
;MTDDPDFRLATSILDYVFRRLALQYLESGERHALGIRTSGERQSEIEGKLDSPEPSQGNGNGHPKPEGSGAAEAGGGVIVLGPVADARTDSLPMCGTCGTLMQPAGSCFVCTACGSTSGCS
;
A
#
# COMPACT_ATOMS: atom_id res chain seq x y z
N MET A 1 -7.64 17.94 1.55
CA MET A 1 -6.19 17.76 1.70
C MET A 1 -5.72 18.72 2.77
N THR A 2 -4.88 18.28 3.69
CA THR A 2 -4.42 19.03 4.87
C THR A 2 -2.89 19.05 4.91
N ASP A 3 -2.30 20.11 5.46
CA ASP A 3 -0.84 20.28 5.57
C ASP A 3 -0.21 19.51 6.75
N ASP A 4 -1.01 18.74 7.50
CA ASP A 4 -0.57 17.95 8.64
C ASP A 4 0.11 16.64 8.17
N PRO A 5 1.38 16.38 8.54
CA PRO A 5 2.12 15.20 8.07
C PRO A 5 1.54 13.88 8.59
N ASP A 6 0.85 13.88 9.74
CA ASP A 6 0.22 12.68 10.31
C ASP A 6 -1.16 12.42 9.71
N PHE A 7 -1.87 13.50 9.33
CA PHE A 7 -3.21 13.41 8.75
C PHE A 7 -3.33 14.29 7.51
N ARG A 8 -2.79 13.84 6.37
CA ARG A 8 -2.87 14.56 5.08
C ARG A 8 -4.25 14.52 4.41
N LEU A 9 -5.05 13.52 4.78
CA LEU A 9 -6.40 13.33 4.28
C LEU A 9 -7.38 13.17 5.45
N ALA A 10 -8.35 14.07 5.46
CA ALA A 10 -9.52 14.04 6.31
C ALA A 10 -10.76 14.12 5.42
N THR A 11 -11.81 13.38 5.78
CA THR A 11 -13.08 13.35 5.02
C THR A 11 -13.97 14.54 5.38
N SER A 12 -13.74 15.16 6.53
CA SER A 12 -14.40 16.38 7.00
C SER A 12 -13.49 17.17 7.95
N ILE A 13 -13.85 18.42 8.25
CA ILE A 13 -13.11 19.22 9.23
C ILE A 13 -13.23 18.66 10.65
N LEU A 14 -14.39 18.08 10.99
CA LEU A 14 -14.62 17.47 12.30
C LEU A 14 -13.73 16.24 12.48
N ASP A 15 -13.64 15.39 11.46
CA ASP A 15 -12.74 14.23 11.45
C ASP A 15 -11.28 14.64 11.72
N TYR A 16 -10.80 15.70 11.07
CA TYR A 16 -9.47 16.25 11.35
C TYR A 16 -9.32 16.72 12.81
N VAL A 17 -10.28 17.50 13.32
CA VAL A 17 -10.23 18.03 14.69
C VAL A 17 -10.24 16.88 15.71
N PHE A 18 -11.10 15.87 15.55
CA PHE A 18 -11.16 14.74 16.49
C PHE A 18 -9.86 13.94 16.48
N ARG A 19 -9.25 13.68 15.32
CA ARG A 19 -7.95 13.00 15.24
C ARG A 19 -6.84 13.82 15.90
N ARG A 20 -6.85 15.14 15.74
CA ARG A 20 -5.87 16.05 16.36
C ARG A 20 -6.04 16.17 17.87
N LEU A 21 -7.27 16.13 18.37
CA LEU A 21 -7.55 16.06 19.80
C LEU A 21 -7.14 14.70 20.37
N ALA A 22 -7.40 13.61 19.64
CA ALA A 22 -6.98 12.28 20.05
C ALA A 22 -5.45 12.17 20.21
N LEU A 23 -4.67 12.78 19.32
CA LEU A 23 -3.20 12.84 19.48
C LEU A 23 -2.74 13.59 20.74
N GLN A 24 -3.51 14.59 21.18
CA GLN A 24 -3.12 15.44 22.31
C GLN A 24 -3.55 14.88 23.67
N TYR A 25 -4.67 14.15 23.71
CA TYR A 25 -5.32 13.80 24.98
C TYR A 25 -5.46 12.31 25.25
N LEU A 26 -5.35 11.44 24.24
CA LEU A 26 -5.46 9.99 24.40
C LEU A 26 -4.09 9.33 24.40
N GLU A 27 -3.94 8.27 25.19
CA GLU A 27 -2.75 7.43 25.14
C GLU A 27 -2.73 6.60 23.83
N SER A 28 -1.54 6.14 23.41
CA SER A 28 -1.37 5.41 22.14
C SER A 28 -2.30 4.20 22.02
N GLY A 29 -2.48 3.43 23.10
CA GLY A 29 -3.36 2.26 23.13
C GLY A 29 -4.84 2.59 22.86
N GLU A 30 -5.38 3.61 23.54
CA GLU A 30 -6.78 4.04 23.37
C GLU A 30 -7.00 4.63 21.97
N ARG A 31 -6.04 5.42 21.49
CA ARG A 31 -6.05 5.99 20.16
C ARG A 31 -6.00 4.91 19.06
N HIS A 32 -5.21 3.85 19.26
CA HIS A 32 -5.15 2.70 18.35
C HIS A 32 -6.46 1.91 18.31
N ALA A 33 -7.16 1.78 19.44
CA ALA A 33 -8.48 1.15 19.49
C ALA A 33 -9.53 1.93 18.66
N LEU A 34 -9.37 3.25 18.56
CA LEU A 34 -10.17 4.11 17.67
C LEU A 34 -9.67 4.14 16.22
N GLY A 35 -8.62 3.37 15.89
CA GLY A 35 -8.02 3.32 14.56
C GLY A 35 -7.18 4.55 14.19
N ILE A 36 -6.95 5.46 15.14
CA ILE A 36 -6.15 6.66 14.92
C ILE A 36 -4.68 6.29 15.14
N ARG A 37 -3.86 6.48 14.11
CA ARG A 37 -2.41 6.23 14.16
C ARG A 37 -1.70 7.36 13.42
N THR A 38 -0.54 7.75 13.92
CA THR A 38 0.36 8.67 13.20
C THR A 38 0.93 8.03 11.95
N SER A 39 1.51 8.83 11.06
CA SER A 39 2.14 8.31 9.83
C SER A 39 3.32 7.40 10.16
N GLY A 40 4.13 7.75 11.16
CA GLY A 40 5.27 6.94 11.61
C GLY A 40 4.88 5.60 12.21
N GLU A 41 3.86 5.57 13.09
CA GLU A 41 3.36 4.33 13.68
C GLU A 41 2.82 3.37 12.62
N ARG A 42 2.09 3.91 11.64
CA ARG A 42 1.57 3.11 10.53
C ARG A 42 2.71 2.52 9.68
N GLN A 43 3.74 3.30 9.40
CA GLN A 43 4.91 2.83 8.65
C GLN A 43 5.62 1.69 9.39
N SER A 44 5.84 1.86 10.70
CA SER A 44 6.48 0.82 11.52
C SER A 44 5.68 -0.49 11.60
N GLU A 45 4.34 -0.40 11.60
CA GLU A 45 3.47 -1.60 11.58
C GLU A 45 3.58 -2.35 10.25
N ILE A 46 3.69 -1.62 9.14
CA ILE A 46 3.89 -2.20 7.80
C ILE A 46 5.26 -2.86 7.71
N GLU A 47 6.31 -2.17 8.15
CA GLU A 47 7.69 -2.72 8.18
C GLU A 47 7.77 -3.96 9.06
N GLY A 48 7.16 -3.97 10.25
CA GLY A 48 7.12 -5.15 11.12
C GLY A 48 6.36 -6.34 10.51
N LYS A 49 5.32 -6.08 9.70
CA LYS A 49 4.59 -7.13 8.97
C LYS A 49 5.39 -7.70 7.79
N LEU A 50 6.21 -6.86 7.13
CA LEU A 50 7.06 -7.28 6.03
C LEU A 50 8.31 -8.05 6.50
N ASP A 51 8.81 -7.75 7.70
CA ASP A 51 9.99 -8.39 8.28
C ASP A 51 9.67 -9.73 9.00
N SER A 52 8.40 -10.01 9.32
CA SER A 52 7.99 -11.30 9.88
C SER A 52 7.99 -12.41 8.81
N PRO A 53 8.81 -13.48 8.94
CA PRO A 53 8.70 -14.65 8.09
C PRO A 53 7.50 -15.49 8.52
N GLU A 54 6.34 -15.27 7.91
CA GLU A 54 5.22 -16.20 8.10
C GLU A 54 5.58 -17.57 7.49
N PRO A 55 5.34 -18.70 8.19
CA PRO A 55 5.50 -20.02 7.61
C PRO A 55 4.39 -20.23 6.58
N SER A 56 4.79 -20.40 5.32
CA SER A 56 3.94 -20.90 4.24
C SER A 56 3.31 -22.24 4.63
N GLN A 57 2.14 -22.22 5.25
CA GLN A 57 1.30 -23.40 5.44
C GLN A 57 0.55 -23.65 4.13
N GLY A 58 1.18 -24.46 3.27
CA GLY A 58 0.64 -24.84 1.97
C GLY A 58 -0.65 -25.63 2.09
N ASN A 59 -1.73 -25.09 1.54
CA ASN A 59 -2.86 -25.87 1.06
C ASN A 59 -2.70 -26.05 -0.45
N GLY A 60 -2.25 -27.25 -0.83
CA GLY A 60 -1.92 -27.58 -2.21
C GLY A 60 -3.17 -27.72 -3.07
N ASN A 61 -3.38 -26.75 -3.96
CA ASN A 61 -4.24 -26.93 -5.14
C ASN A 61 -3.41 -26.68 -6.42
N GLY A 62 -2.76 -27.76 -6.87
CA GLY A 62 -2.47 -28.12 -8.26
C GLY A 62 -1.96 -27.04 -9.23
N HIS A 63 -0.65 -26.77 -9.22
CA HIS A 63 0.08 -26.40 -10.43
C HIS A 63 0.96 -27.58 -10.85
N PRO A 64 0.78 -28.20 -12.03
CA PRO A 64 1.81 -29.08 -12.56
C PRO A 64 3.04 -28.23 -12.94
N LYS A 65 4.18 -28.59 -12.36
CA LYS A 65 5.54 -28.13 -12.69
C LYS A 65 6.17 -29.20 -13.61
N PRO A 66 7.20 -28.93 -14.42
CA PRO A 66 7.37 -27.93 -15.47
C PRO A 66 8.01 -28.57 -16.75
N GLU A 67 7.78 -28.05 -17.94
CA GLU A 67 8.70 -28.37 -19.05
C GLU A 67 8.87 -27.19 -19.99
N GLY A 68 10.12 -26.77 -20.15
CA GLY A 68 10.54 -25.94 -21.28
C GLY A 68 11.13 -24.58 -20.95
N SER A 69 12.40 -24.61 -20.54
CA SER A 69 13.47 -23.71 -21.01
C SER A 69 13.38 -22.20 -20.78
N GLY A 70 14.40 -21.66 -20.10
CA GLY A 70 14.93 -20.34 -20.43
C GLY A 70 15.25 -19.44 -19.25
N ALA A 71 16.50 -19.52 -18.78
CA ALA A 71 17.34 -18.47 -18.22
C ALA A 71 16.74 -17.49 -17.18
N ALA A 72 17.31 -17.56 -15.98
CA ALA A 72 17.47 -16.41 -15.12
C ALA A 72 18.10 -15.24 -15.89
N GLU A 73 17.54 -14.04 -15.73
CA GLU A 73 18.30 -12.79 -15.73
C GLU A 73 17.53 -11.81 -14.83
N ALA A 74 18.13 -11.50 -13.69
CA ALA A 74 17.87 -10.27 -12.99
C ALA A 74 18.37 -9.13 -13.89
N GLY A 75 17.47 -8.33 -14.44
CA GLY A 75 17.82 -7.18 -15.27
C GLY A 75 16.61 -6.29 -15.46
N GLY A 76 16.76 -4.99 -15.16
CA GLY A 76 15.68 -4.00 -15.10
C GLY A 76 14.62 -4.16 -16.19
N GLY A 77 13.42 -4.57 -15.77
CA GLY A 77 12.33 -4.86 -16.70
C GLY A 77 11.67 -3.58 -17.17
N VAL A 78 11.89 -3.23 -18.44
CA VAL A 78 10.90 -2.44 -19.18
C VAL A 78 9.65 -3.31 -19.28
N ILE A 79 8.57 -2.90 -18.61
CA ILE A 79 7.30 -3.61 -18.68
C ILE A 79 6.66 -3.21 -20.01
N VAL A 80 6.65 -4.12 -20.97
CA VAL A 80 5.86 -3.95 -22.21
C VAL A 80 4.40 -4.10 -21.83
N LEU A 81 3.73 -2.97 -21.64
CA LEU A 81 2.31 -2.89 -21.33
C LEU A 81 1.48 -3.41 -22.52
N GLY A 82 0.90 -4.60 -22.34
CA GLY A 82 -0.28 -5.00 -23.10
C GLY A 82 -1.46 -4.04 -22.85
N PRO A 83 -2.57 -4.17 -23.59
CA PRO A 83 -3.73 -3.30 -23.43
C PRO A 83 -4.17 -3.24 -21.96
N VAL A 84 -4.32 -2.01 -21.46
CA VAL A 84 -4.57 -1.61 -20.05
C VAL A 84 -5.83 -2.24 -19.42
N ALA A 85 -6.58 -3.03 -20.18
CA ALA A 85 -7.81 -3.68 -19.74
C ALA A 85 -7.59 -4.87 -18.79
N ASP A 86 -6.40 -5.48 -18.78
CA ASP A 86 -6.11 -6.71 -18.01
C ASP A 86 -5.08 -6.51 -16.88
N ALA A 87 -5.07 -5.34 -16.25
CA ALA A 87 -4.36 -5.17 -14.98
C ALA A 87 -5.09 -5.96 -13.88
N ARG A 88 -4.77 -7.25 -13.75
CA ARG A 88 -5.25 -8.07 -12.63
C ARG A 88 -4.77 -7.45 -11.32
N THR A 89 -5.63 -7.45 -10.30
CA THR A 89 -5.37 -6.86 -8.97
C THR A 89 -4.06 -7.30 -8.32
N ASP A 90 -3.50 -8.44 -8.75
CA ASP A 90 -2.26 -9.02 -8.23
C ASP A 90 -0.98 -8.37 -8.77
N SER A 91 -1.05 -7.55 -9.83
CA SER A 91 0.13 -6.85 -10.40
C SER A 91 0.12 -5.34 -10.18
N LEU A 92 -0.87 -4.80 -9.45
CA LEU A 92 -0.93 -3.37 -9.16
C LEU A 92 0.07 -3.04 -8.04
N PRO A 93 0.94 -2.04 -8.23
CA PRO A 93 1.90 -1.66 -7.20
C PRO A 93 1.17 -1.14 -5.96
N MET A 94 1.68 -1.51 -4.79
CA MET A 94 1.28 -0.87 -3.54
C MET A 94 1.85 0.53 -3.49
N CYS A 95 1.11 1.47 -2.90
CA CYS A 95 1.62 2.81 -2.72
C CYS A 95 2.71 2.85 -1.65
N GLY A 96 3.89 3.37 -2.00
CA GLY A 96 5.00 3.54 -1.05
C GLY A 96 4.78 4.59 0.04
N THR A 97 3.68 5.35 0.00
CA THR A 97 3.31 6.33 1.04
C THR A 97 2.21 5.80 1.96
N CYS A 98 1.20 5.14 1.40
CA CYS A 98 -0.05 4.81 2.09
C CYS A 98 -0.26 3.29 2.29
N GLY A 99 0.54 2.44 1.64
CA GLY A 99 0.42 0.98 1.66
C GLY A 99 -0.85 0.43 0.98
N THR A 100 -1.68 1.29 0.39
CA THR A 100 -2.92 0.89 -0.29
C THR A 100 -2.62 0.53 -1.75
N LEU A 101 -3.38 -0.43 -2.29
CA LEU A 101 -3.39 -0.76 -3.72
C LEU A 101 -3.56 0.52 -4.56
N MET A 102 -2.63 0.76 -5.48
CA MET A 102 -2.75 1.89 -6.40
C MET A 102 -3.69 1.53 -7.54
N GLN A 103 -4.45 2.51 -8.04
CA GLN A 103 -5.34 2.34 -9.18
C GLN A 103 -4.65 2.83 -10.47
N PRO A 104 -4.79 2.13 -11.61
CA PRO A 104 -4.30 2.63 -12.89
C PRO A 104 -4.99 3.94 -13.29
N ALA A 105 -4.20 4.87 -13.82
CA ALA A 105 -4.60 6.20 -14.29
C ALA A 105 -3.79 6.57 -15.54
N GLY A 106 -4.10 5.94 -16.67
CA GLY A 106 -3.38 6.16 -17.93
C GLY A 106 -1.99 5.53 -17.91
N SER A 107 -0.94 6.32 -18.19
CA SER A 107 0.45 5.89 -18.00
C SER A 107 0.86 5.87 -16.53
N CYS A 108 0.09 6.49 -15.64
CA CYS A 108 0.36 6.58 -14.21
C CYS A 108 -0.45 5.57 -13.39
N PHE A 109 -0.09 5.45 -12.11
CA PHE A 109 -0.89 4.88 -11.04
C PHE A 109 -1.16 5.95 -9.97
N VAL A 110 -2.33 5.90 -9.32
CA VAL A 110 -2.73 6.84 -8.26
C VAL A 110 -3.18 6.10 -6.99
N CYS A 111 -2.66 6.49 -5.82
CA CYS A 111 -3.22 6.07 -4.52
C CYS A 111 -4.42 6.96 -4.21
N THR A 112 -5.63 6.40 -4.24
CA THR A 112 -6.86 7.11 -3.82
C THR A 112 -6.87 7.43 -2.33
N ALA A 113 -6.08 6.71 -1.53
CA ALA A 113 -6.00 6.87 -0.09
C ALA A 113 -4.95 7.89 0.40
N CYS A 114 -4.05 8.42 -0.45
CA CYS A 114 -3.08 9.47 -0.07
C CYS A 114 -2.78 10.51 -1.16
N GLY A 115 -3.28 10.30 -2.39
CA GLY A 115 -3.06 11.19 -3.53
C GLY A 115 -1.69 11.05 -4.20
N SER A 116 -0.82 10.14 -3.75
CA SER A 116 0.49 9.91 -4.39
C SER A 116 0.32 9.26 -5.77
N THR A 117 1.06 9.75 -6.76
CA THR A 117 1.10 9.19 -8.13
C THR A 117 2.46 8.55 -8.41
N SER A 118 2.50 7.45 -9.16
CA SER A 118 3.73 6.78 -9.60
C SER A 118 3.63 6.33 -11.06
N GLY A 119 4.76 6.09 -11.72
CA GLY A 119 4.79 5.52 -13.08
C GLY A 119 4.45 6.48 -14.23
N CYS A 120 4.24 7.77 -13.96
CA CYS A 120 3.99 8.76 -15.00
C CYS A 120 5.21 8.93 -15.93
N SER A 121 5.16 8.30 -17.10
CA SER A 121 5.98 8.64 -18.27
C SER A 121 5.18 9.49 -19.25
#